data_AF-A0A356E0H7-F1
#
_entry.id   AF-A0A356E0H7-F1
#
_cell.length_a   1.000
_cell.length_b   1.000
_cell.length_c   1.000
_cell.angle_alpha   90.00
_cell.angle_beta   90.00
_cell.angle_gamma   90.00
#
_symmetry.space_group_name_H-M   'P 1'
#
loop_
_entity.id
_entity.type
_entity.pdbx_description
1 polymer ?
#
loop_
_entity_poly.entity_id
_entity_poly.type
_entity_poly.pdbx_seq_one_letter_code
_entity_poly.pdbx_strand_id
1 'polypeptide(L)'
;MHPAIMALSSEAAVSDSFFGQLMHKIDVWTQLGPVSFLITLGTGLLMVLVGKILIIWLTRILKRSLARAKKINDLMARFILQLVNIIGWIFLIVVFLQHIGLDMGPVLAGLGITGVILGFAFQETIGNLLSG
;
A
#
# COMPACT_ATOMS: atom_id res chain seq x y z
N MET A 1 24.23 -32.06 -17.23
CA MET A 1 24.67 -30.67 -16.95
C MET A 1 23.47 -29.78 -16.59
N HIS A 2 22.72 -30.08 -15.52
CA HIS A 2 21.41 -29.44 -15.25
C HIS A 2 21.05 -29.04 -13.78
N PRO A 3 21.84 -29.32 -12.71
CA PRO A 3 21.49 -28.83 -11.38
C PRO A 3 22.12 -27.47 -10.99
N ALA A 4 23.24 -27.06 -11.60
CA ALA A 4 23.97 -25.86 -11.17
C ALA A 4 23.32 -24.53 -11.60
N ILE A 5 22.58 -24.51 -12.71
CA ILE A 5 21.95 -23.28 -13.24
C ILE A 5 20.64 -22.95 -12.50
N MET A 6 20.01 -23.95 -11.87
CA MET A 6 18.76 -23.78 -11.10
C MET A 6 18.99 -23.23 -9.68
N ALA A 7 20.18 -23.47 -9.10
CA ALA A 7 20.59 -22.90 -7.82
C ALA A 7 20.97 -21.41 -7.95
N LEU A 8 21.60 -21.03 -9.07
CA LEU A 8 21.94 -19.63 -9.38
C LEU A 8 20.71 -18.73 -9.58
N SER A 9 19.61 -19.27 -10.12
CA SER A 9 18.37 -18.49 -10.29
C SER A 9 17.56 -18.38 -9.00
N SER A 10 17.64 -19.34 -8.07
CA SER A 10 16.98 -19.24 -6.77
C SER A 10 17.71 -18.29 -5.82
N GLU A 11 19.05 -18.25 -5.82
CA GLU A 11 19.83 -17.26 -5.07
C GLU A 11 19.65 -15.83 -5.60
N ALA A 12 19.64 -15.65 -6.93
CA ALA A 12 19.39 -14.34 -7.54
C ALA A 12 17.95 -13.84 -7.28
N ALA A 13 16.94 -14.72 -7.38
CA ALA A 13 15.55 -14.36 -7.13
C ALA A 13 15.28 -14.01 -5.65
N VAL A 14 16.01 -14.61 -4.71
CA VAL A 14 15.88 -14.29 -3.27
C VAL A 14 16.60 -12.97 -2.95
N SER A 15 17.74 -12.69 -3.58
CA SER A 15 18.45 -11.42 -3.43
C SER A 15 17.65 -10.23 -3.97
N ASP A 16 16.98 -10.39 -5.12
CA ASP A 16 16.10 -9.36 -5.69
C ASP A 16 14.71 -9.31 -5.04
N SER A 17 14.33 -10.33 -4.27
CA SER A 17 13.05 -10.36 -3.59
C SER A 17 12.94 -9.24 -2.56
N PHE A 18 11.71 -8.76 -2.34
CA PHE A 18 11.38 -7.80 -1.28
C PHE A 18 12.10 -8.15 0.04
N PHE A 19 12.01 -9.40 0.50
CA PHE A 19 12.66 -9.85 1.74
C PHE A 19 14.19 -9.71 1.71
N GLY A 20 14.84 -9.99 0.58
CA GLY A 20 16.28 -9.78 0.40
C GLY A 20 16.68 -8.31 0.48
N GLN A 21 15.92 -7.43 -0.18
CA GLN A 21 16.15 -5.98 -0.13
C GLN A 21 15.89 -5.40 1.28
N LEU A 22 14.92 -5.95 2.02
CA LEU A 22 14.64 -5.57 3.41
C LEU A 22 15.85 -5.88 4.30
N MET A 23 16.36 -7.11 4.22
CA MET A 23 17.52 -7.53 5.04
C MET A 23 18.77 -6.72 4.69
N HIS A 24 19.06 -6.53 3.40
CA HIS A 24 20.22 -5.74 2.97
C HIS A 24 20.14 -4.28 3.43
N LYS A 25 18.95 -3.66 3.42
CA LYS A 25 18.82 -2.29 3.94
C LYS A 25 18.97 -2.21 5.45
N ILE A 26 18.54 -3.20 6.22
CA ILE A 26 18.72 -3.18 7.68
C ILE A 26 20.22 -3.14 8.04
N ASP A 27 21.07 -3.87 7.32
CA ASP A 27 22.52 -3.88 7.54
C ASP A 27 23.20 -2.57 7.10
N VAL A 28 22.74 -1.96 6.01
CA VAL A 28 23.25 -0.65 5.56
C VAL A 28 22.85 0.48 6.53
N TRP A 29 21.64 0.40 7.09
CA TRP A 29 21.11 1.41 8.02
C TRP A 29 21.76 1.38 9.40
N THR A 30 22.38 0.26 9.77
CA THR A 30 23.14 0.15 11.03
C THR A 30 24.58 0.64 10.91
N GLN A 31 25.15 0.72 9.69
CA GLN A 31 26.53 1.19 9.47
C GLN A 31 26.64 2.67 9.05
N LEU A 32 25.59 3.28 8.49
CA LEU A 32 25.57 4.70 8.14
C LEU A 32 25.21 5.54 9.38
N GLY A 33 26.16 6.33 9.88
CA GLY A 33 26.07 7.06 11.14
C GLY A 33 24.76 7.86 11.38
N PRO A 34 24.43 8.16 12.66
CA PRO A 34 23.12 8.65 13.11
C PRO A 34 22.57 9.90 12.41
N VAL A 35 23.40 10.70 11.75
CA VAL A 35 23.01 11.93 11.05
C VAL A 35 22.23 11.66 9.75
N SER A 36 22.62 10.65 8.95
CA SER A 36 21.88 10.29 7.73
C SER A 36 20.53 9.65 8.04
N PHE A 37 20.44 8.95 9.17
CA PHE A 37 19.18 8.42 9.68
C PHE A 37 18.21 9.56 10.02
N LEU A 38 18.67 10.60 10.73
CA LEU A 38 17.83 11.74 11.12
C LEU A 38 17.25 12.51 9.92
N ILE A 39 18.05 12.72 8.86
CA ILE A 39 17.58 13.42 7.64
C ILE A 39 16.53 12.57 6.91
N THR A 40 16.79 11.28 6.74
CA THR A 40 15.87 10.35 6.05
C THR A 40 14.56 10.18 6.82
N LEU A 41 14.65 10.14 8.16
CA LEU A 41 13.49 10.08 9.03
C LEU A 41 12.69 11.38 8.97
N GLY A 42 13.36 12.52 8.87
CA GLY A 42 12.74 13.84 8.69
C GLY A 42 11.98 13.98 7.37
N THR A 43 12.59 13.60 6.24
CA THR A 43 11.92 13.61 4.92
C THR A 43 10.80 12.58 4.85
N GLY A 44 11.03 11.37 5.39
CA GLY A 44 10.01 10.33 5.48
C GLY A 44 8.80 10.77 6.32
N LEU A 45 9.04 11.42 7.46
CA LEU A 45 7.96 11.97 8.29
C LEU A 45 7.17 13.06 7.54
N LEU A 46 7.87 13.97 6.85
CA LEU A 46 7.23 15.03 6.07
C LEU A 46 6.37 14.46 4.94
N MET A 47 6.86 13.41 4.27
CA MET A 47 6.11 12.70 3.23
C MET A 47 4.85 12.01 3.77
N VAL A 48 4.95 11.33 4.92
CA VAL A 48 3.79 10.72 5.60
C VAL A 48 2.77 11.78 6.01
N LEU A 49 3.22 12.94 6.51
CA LEU A 49 2.34 14.04 6.85
C LEU A 49 1.56 14.55 5.64
N VAL A 50 2.24 14.79 4.51
CA VAL A 50 1.60 15.20 3.24
C VAL A 50 0.57 14.16 2.79
N GLY A 51 0.94 12.88 2.81
CA GLY A 51 0.05 11.80 2.40
C GLY A 51 -1.16 11.65 3.32
N LYS A 52 -0.98 11.75 4.65
CA LYS A 52 -2.09 11.76 5.60
C LYS A 52 -3.04 12.92 5.37
N ILE A 53 -2.51 14.12 5.11
CA ILE A 53 -3.31 15.31 4.78
C ILE A 53 -4.14 15.04 3.50
N LEU A 54 -3.52 14.44 2.48
CA LEU A 54 -4.18 14.11 1.22
C LEU A 54 -5.32 13.11 1.40
N ILE A 55 -5.13 12.05 2.19
CA ILE A 55 -6.19 11.07 2.51
C ILE A 55 -7.36 11.74 3.22
N ILE A 56 -7.08 12.57 4.23
CA ILE A 56 -8.12 13.29 4.99
C ILE A 56 -8.89 14.22 4.05
N TRP A 57 -8.18 14.93 3.17
CA TRP A 57 -8.77 15.86 2.21
C TRP A 57 -9.67 15.13 1.21
N LEU A 58 -9.18 14.04 0.62
CA LEU A 58 -9.94 13.19 -0.30
C LEU A 58 -11.20 12.63 0.37
N THR A 59 -11.06 12.08 1.56
CA THR A 59 -12.20 11.53 2.34
C THR A 59 -13.23 12.61 2.66
N ARG A 60 -12.79 13.84 2.99
CA ARG A 60 -13.70 14.97 3.22
C ARG A 60 -14.46 15.36 1.97
N ILE A 61 -13.79 15.45 0.82
CA ILE A 61 -14.43 15.80 -0.46
C ILE A 61 -15.48 14.75 -0.82
N LEU A 62 -15.10 13.48 -0.72
CA LEU A 62 -16.01 12.36 -0.97
C LEU A 62 -17.21 12.38 -0.03
N LYS A 63 -17.00 12.61 1.26
CA LYS A 63 -18.09 12.72 2.24
C LYS A 63 -19.08 13.83 1.84
N ARG A 64 -18.57 14.98 1.39
CA ARG A 64 -19.39 16.12 0.95
C ARG A 64 -20.09 15.86 -0.39
N SER A 65 -19.52 15.03 -1.25
CA SER A 65 -20.13 14.58 -2.50
C SER A 65 -21.28 13.61 -2.21
N LEU A 66 -21.03 12.58 -1.40
CA LEU A 66 -22.02 11.58 -0.99
C LEU A 66 -23.18 12.18 -0.21
N ALA A 67 -22.93 13.15 0.69
CA ALA A 67 -23.98 13.84 1.42
C ALA A 67 -24.92 14.67 0.51
N ARG A 68 -24.47 15.05 -0.69
CA ARG A 68 -25.31 15.73 -1.69
C ARG A 68 -26.08 14.76 -2.58
N ALA A 69 -25.72 13.47 -2.59
CA ALA A 69 -26.38 12.47 -3.38
C ALA A 69 -27.66 11.98 -2.68
N LYS A 70 -28.82 12.47 -3.11
CA LYS A 70 -30.14 12.04 -2.58
C LYS A 70 -30.44 10.54 -2.73
N LYS A 71 -29.69 9.83 -3.57
CA LYS A 71 -29.91 8.42 -3.91
C LYS A 71 -29.02 7.44 -3.14
N ILE A 72 -28.12 7.92 -2.28
CA ILE A 72 -27.19 7.05 -1.54
C ILE A 72 -27.63 7.02 -0.07
N ASN A 73 -27.87 5.83 0.46
CA ASN A 73 -28.19 5.68 1.88
C ASN A 73 -26.92 5.85 2.76
N ASP A 74 -27.12 6.04 4.06
CA ASP A 74 -26.00 6.27 4.99
C ASP A 74 -25.05 5.07 5.10
N LEU A 75 -25.55 3.84 4.93
CA LEU A 75 -24.73 2.62 4.95
C LEU A 75 -23.77 2.55 3.76
N MET A 76 -24.27 2.74 2.55
CA MET A 76 -23.45 2.76 1.32
C MET A 76 -22.46 3.93 1.35
N ALA A 77 -22.88 5.07 1.89
CA ALA A 77 -22.00 6.21 2.08
C ALA A 77 -20.83 5.90 3.02
N ARG A 78 -21.10 5.25 4.15
CA ARG A 78 -20.07 4.81 5.11
C ARG A 78 -19.15 3.75 4.51
N PHE A 79 -19.69 2.79 3.77
CA PHE A 79 -18.93 1.75 3.10
C PHE A 79 -17.92 2.35 2.11
N ILE A 80 -18.36 3.24 1.22
CA ILE A 80 -17.48 3.91 0.25
C ILE A 80 -16.39 4.73 0.96
N LEU A 81 -16.75 5.49 2.00
CA LEU A 81 -15.79 6.28 2.76
C LEU A 81 -14.75 5.39 3.45
N GLN A 82 -15.18 4.26 4.00
CA GLN A 82 -14.29 3.30 4.65
C GLN A 82 -13.36 2.63 3.65
N LEU A 83 -13.86 2.22 2.47
CA LEU A 83 -13.05 1.67 1.39
C LEU A 83 -11.98 2.67 0.93
N VAL A 84 -12.36 3.91 0.65
CA VAL A 84 -11.40 4.93 0.19
C VAL A 84 -10.35 5.22 1.26
N ASN A 85 -10.75 5.25 2.54
CA ASN A 85 -9.81 5.42 3.64
C ASN A 85 -8.79 4.26 3.70
N ILE A 86 -9.26 3.01 3.65
CA ILE A 86 -8.40 1.81 3.66
C ILE A 86 -7.44 1.83 2.46
N ILE A 87 -7.96 2.05 1.25
CA ILE A 87 -7.14 2.12 0.03
C ILE A 87 -6.11 3.25 0.13
N GLY A 88 -6.51 4.43 0.62
CA GLY A 88 -5.62 5.56 0.84
C GLY A 88 -4.46 5.23 1.77
N TRP A 89 -4.71 4.51 2.86
CA TRP A 89 -3.66 4.04 3.77
C TRP A 89 -2.72 3.03 3.13
N ILE A 90 -3.25 2.09 2.35
CA ILE A 90 -2.43 1.11 1.62
C ILE A 90 -1.46 1.85 0.68
N PHE A 91 -1.95 2.79 -0.12
CA PHE A 91 -1.11 3.59 -1.01
C PHE A 91 -0.07 4.42 -0.25
N LEU A 92 -0.45 5.03 0.89
CA LEU A 92 0.48 5.80 1.70
C LEU A 92 1.63 4.94 2.22
N ILE A 93 1.34 3.73 2.69
CA ILE A 93 2.35 2.78 3.16
C ILE A 93 3.28 2.37 2.02
N VAL A 94 2.72 2.02 0.85
CA VAL A 94 3.51 1.63 -0.33
C VAL A 94 4.46 2.76 -0.74
N VAL A 95 3.94 3.98 -0.87
CA VAL A 95 4.75 5.15 -1.24
C VAL A 95 5.83 5.45 -0.19
N PHE A 96 5.50 5.31 1.10
CA PHE A 96 6.46 5.51 2.18
C PHE A 96 7.58 4.46 2.17
N LEU A 97 7.26 3.18 2.01
CA LEU A 97 8.26 2.12 1.91
C LEU A 97 9.10 2.28 0.63
N GLN A 98 8.51 2.71 -0.49
CA GLN A 98 9.25 3.02 -1.71
C GLN A 98 10.21 4.20 -1.50
N HIS A 99 9.85 5.19 -0.68
CA HIS A 99 10.74 6.31 -0.33
C HIS A 99 11.97 5.85 0.48
N ILE A 100 11.83 4.82 1.32
CA ILE A 100 12.94 4.13 2.01
C ILE A 100 13.79 3.31 1.00
N GLY A 101 13.34 3.24 -0.25
CA GLY A 101 14.02 2.64 -1.39
C GLY A 101 13.80 1.14 -1.51
N LEU A 102 12.76 0.61 -0.87
CA LEU A 102 12.34 -0.78 -1.03
C LEU A 102 11.58 -0.95 -2.35
N ASP A 103 11.87 -2.01 -3.10
CA ASP A 103 11.07 -2.35 -4.27
C ASP A 103 9.68 -2.84 -3.87
N MET A 104 8.67 -2.09 -4.30
CA MET A 104 7.26 -2.39 -4.05
C MET A 104 6.66 -3.34 -5.10
N GLY A 105 7.40 -3.71 -6.16
CA GLY A 105 6.91 -4.60 -7.22
C GLY A 105 6.28 -5.89 -6.68
N PRO A 106 6.96 -6.65 -5.80
CA PRO A 106 6.40 -7.87 -5.20
C PRO A 106 5.17 -7.61 -4.32
N VAL A 107 5.18 -6.52 -3.53
CA VAL A 107 4.07 -6.15 -2.64
C VAL A 107 2.84 -5.76 -3.47
N LEU A 108 3.03 -4.97 -4.52
CA LEU A 108 1.97 -4.56 -5.43
C LEU A 108 1.41 -5.75 -6.22
N ALA A 109 2.25 -6.70 -6.63
CA ALA A 109 1.82 -7.94 -7.26
C ALA A 109 0.95 -8.77 -6.30
N GLY A 110 1.36 -8.92 -5.04
CA GLY A 110 0.59 -9.61 -4.00
C GLY A 110 -0.74 -8.91 -3.71
N LEU A 111 -0.73 -7.59 -3.53
CA LEU A 111 -1.94 -6.78 -3.33
C LEU A 111 -2.89 -6.87 -4.53
N GLY A 112 -2.36 -6.97 -5.76
CA GLY A 112 -3.16 -7.19 -6.96
C GLY A 112 -3.94 -8.50 -6.91
N ILE A 113 -3.27 -9.61 -6.60
CA ILE A 113 -3.91 -10.93 -6.47
C ILE A 113 -4.93 -10.94 -5.33
N THR A 114 -4.54 -10.44 -4.15
CA THR A 114 -5.44 -10.35 -2.98
C THR A 114 -6.64 -9.44 -3.27
N GLY A 115 -6.44 -8.33 -3.99
CA GLY A 115 -7.50 -7.41 -4.38
C GLY A 115 -8.53 -8.07 -5.30
N VAL A 116 -8.11 -8.92 -6.23
CA VAL A 116 -9.02 -9.69 -7.09
C VAL A 116 -9.85 -10.68 -6.25
N ILE A 117 -9.21 -11.42 -5.35
CA ILE A 117 -9.89 -12.39 -4.46
C ILE A 117 -10.90 -11.67 -3.55
N LEU A 118 -10.50 -10.55 -2.93
CA LEU A 118 -11.38 -9.72 -2.12
C LEU A 118 -12.53 -9.14 -2.95
N GLY A 119 -12.28 -8.76 -4.20
CA GLY A 119 -13.29 -8.27 -5.13
C GLY A 119 -14.37 -9.33 -5.41
N PHE A 120 -13.97 -10.58 -5.63
CA PHE A 120 -14.92 -11.69 -5.77
C PHE A 120 -15.70 -11.94 -4.49
N ALA A 121 -15.05 -11.86 -3.31
CA ALA A 121 -15.74 -11.99 -2.04
C ALA A 121 -16.78 -10.86 -1.81
N PHE A 122 -16.50 -9.64 -2.28
CA PHE A 122 -17.42 -8.49 -2.14
C PHE A 122 -18.50 -8.42 -3.21
N GLN A 123 -18.46 -9.26 -4.25
CA GLN A 123 -19.43 -9.23 -5.35
C GLN A 123 -20.87 -9.39 -4.86
N GLU A 124 -21.13 -10.34 -3.97
CA GLU A 124 -22.47 -10.57 -3.40
C GLU A 124 -22.91 -9.44 -2.47
N THR A 125 -21.98 -8.91 -1.65
CA THR A 125 -22.27 -7.80 -0.73
C THR A 125 -22.64 -6.53 -1.49
N ILE A 126 -21.88 -6.18 -2.52
CA ILE A 126 -22.16 -5.01 -3.37
C ILE A 126 -23.43 -5.24 -4.19
N GLY A 127 -23.66 -6.46 -4.71
CA GLY A 127 -24.88 -6.82 -5.42
C GLY A 127 -26.14 -6.60 -4.57
N ASN A 128 -26.12 -7.01 -3.31
CA ASN A 128 -27.21 -6.79 -2.37
C ASN A 128 -27.40 -5.32 -1.97
N LEU A 129 -26.33 -4.51 -2.00
CA LEU A 129 -26.41 -3.06 -1.77
C LEU A 129 -26.98 -2.28 -2.95
N LEU A 130 -26.97 -2.86 -4.17
CA LEU A 130 -27.46 -2.23 -5.40
C LEU A 130 -28.87 -2.69 -5.79
N SER A 131 -29.31 -3.86 -5.31
CA SER A 131 -30.62 -4.43 -5.61
C SER A 131 -31.75 -3.89 -4.72
N GLY A 132 -31.40 -3.27 -3.59
CA GLY A 132 -32.30 -2.50 -2.73
C GLY A 132 -32.25 -1.02 -3.04
#